data_AF-A0A8C6IZV2-F1
#
_entry.id   AF-A0A8C6IZV2-F1
#
_cell.length_a   1.000
_cell.length_b   1.000
_cell.length_c   1.000
_cell.angle_alpha   90.00
_cell.angle_beta   90.00
_cell.angle_gamma   90.00
#
_symmetry.space_group_name_H-M   'P 1'
#
loop_
_entity.id
_entity.type
_entity.pdbx_description
1 polymer ?
#
loop_
_entity_poly.entity_id
_entity_poly.type
_entity_poly.pdbx_seq_one_letter_code
_entity_poly.pdbx_strand_id
1 'polypeptide(L)'
;MTQGERQLCPHGHFQPVLHVPRVVMTSRSPPPPPPPPPPPAVPPWPRHAALPHDGHRAPAAPHRGKPPPGPARGAEGTGCRHSTDRPRPPPPVRAGAPHQARQRALSRPPCPTGRSRKSPGRGGGAEAMGALLILLLLQLPGTTGGAGVCGSCPGLMRNDSVVAQFCASRPGTESEGRCCWDQGVRPERLLGLDLSDCSLQNLPPGLAEASSAAVLDLTENPLTTLPNGSFLGFTLLQLLAVPLPLECPGGNSAWEEVTTSGSSRLCQGQRNSCNSSGEPAWPCPENAACAPDGPGLVQCLCNSPFHGYKCLREGTFPLLLFCGVLGATTLSLSLLLWGTQRRKAKAP
;
A
#
# COMPACT_ATOMS: atom_id res chain seq x y z
N MET A 1 -39.49 -71.14 -37.52
CA MET A 1 -40.58 -71.60 -38.41
C MET A 1 -41.68 -70.55 -38.40
N THR A 2 -42.38 -70.37 -39.54
CA THR A 2 -43.19 -69.21 -40.01
C THR A 2 -42.27 -68.12 -40.61
N GLN A 3 -42.14 -67.89 -41.94
CA GLN A 3 -43.05 -67.87 -43.11
C GLN A 3 -44.17 -66.84 -42.87
N GLY A 4 -44.32 -65.71 -43.56
CA GLY A 4 -43.63 -65.07 -44.68
C GLY A 4 -44.70 -64.31 -45.48
N GLU A 5 -44.59 -63.00 -45.69
CA GLU A 5 -45.32 -62.33 -46.78
C GLU A 5 -44.60 -61.06 -47.23
N ARG A 6 -44.39 -60.96 -48.55
CA ARG A 6 -43.78 -59.81 -49.24
C ARG A 6 -44.89 -58.89 -49.73
N GLN A 7 -44.71 -57.59 -49.60
CA GLN A 7 -45.39 -56.63 -50.45
C GLN A 7 -44.37 -55.62 -51.00
N LEU A 8 -44.27 -55.57 -52.32
CA LEU A 8 -43.42 -54.66 -53.08
C LEU A 8 -44.04 -53.26 -53.11
N CYS A 9 -43.22 -52.24 -52.82
CA CYS A 9 -43.42 -50.87 -53.29
C CYS A 9 -42.16 -50.42 -54.05
N PRO A 10 -42.29 -49.65 -55.15
CA PRO A 10 -41.17 -49.18 -55.95
C PRO A 10 -40.60 -47.88 -55.39
N HIS A 11 -39.38 -47.57 -55.80
CA HIS A 11 -38.55 -46.41 -55.44
C HIS A 11 -37.80 -46.53 -54.11
N GLY A 12 -36.54 -46.92 -54.26
CA GLY A 12 -35.58 -47.00 -53.18
C GLY A 12 -35.17 -45.62 -52.66
N HIS A 13 -35.00 -45.57 -51.34
CA HIS A 13 -33.85 -44.93 -50.71
C HIS A 13 -33.71 -45.55 -49.32
N PHE A 14 -32.57 -46.20 -49.08
CA PHE A 14 -32.19 -46.73 -47.78
C PHE A 14 -31.74 -45.57 -46.87
N GLN A 15 -32.30 -45.49 -45.67
CA GLN A 15 -31.63 -44.85 -44.52
C GLN A 15 -31.60 -45.85 -43.34
N PRO A 16 -30.47 -45.99 -42.64
CA PRO A 16 -30.39 -46.84 -41.47
C PRO A 16 -31.04 -46.14 -40.26
N VAL A 17 -32.12 -46.71 -39.75
CA VAL A 17 -32.69 -46.35 -38.44
C VAL A 17 -31.84 -47.01 -37.36
N LEU A 18 -31.01 -46.23 -36.67
CA LEU A 18 -30.38 -46.67 -35.43
C LEU A 18 -31.46 -46.76 -34.34
N HIS A 19 -31.72 -47.97 -33.87
CA HIS A 19 -32.61 -48.23 -32.75
C HIS A 19 -31.86 -47.90 -31.45
N VAL A 20 -32.10 -46.71 -30.88
CA VAL A 20 -31.66 -46.37 -29.52
C VAL A 20 -32.72 -46.89 -28.56
N PRO A 21 -32.39 -47.78 -27.60
CA PRO A 21 -33.35 -48.21 -26.60
C PRO A 21 -33.75 -47.03 -25.71
N ARG A 22 -35.07 -46.80 -25.61
CA ARG A 22 -35.68 -45.85 -24.68
C ARG A 22 -35.46 -46.36 -23.25
N VAL A 23 -34.48 -45.82 -22.55
CA VAL A 23 -34.39 -45.97 -21.08
C VAL A 23 -35.46 -45.08 -20.47
N VAL A 24 -36.49 -45.69 -19.91
CA VAL A 24 -37.48 -45.01 -19.08
C VAL A 24 -36.80 -44.66 -17.75
N MET A 25 -36.25 -43.44 -17.64
CA MET A 25 -35.86 -42.89 -16.35
C MET A 25 -37.12 -42.47 -15.60
N THR A 26 -37.54 -43.30 -14.64
CA THR A 26 -38.44 -42.86 -13.58
C THR A 26 -37.72 -41.81 -12.75
N SER A 27 -38.12 -40.55 -12.91
CA SER A 27 -37.70 -39.43 -12.05
C SER A 27 -38.15 -39.71 -10.61
N ARG A 28 -37.23 -40.22 -9.79
CA ARG A 28 -37.33 -40.12 -8.33
C ARG A 28 -36.44 -38.97 -7.91
N SER A 29 -37.05 -37.88 -7.47
CA SER A 29 -36.35 -36.79 -6.81
C SER A 29 -35.55 -37.34 -5.63
N PRO A 30 -34.28 -36.94 -5.44
CA PRO A 30 -33.52 -37.35 -4.28
C PRO A 30 -34.18 -36.80 -3.00
N PRO A 31 -34.13 -37.55 -1.88
CA PRO A 31 -34.65 -37.04 -0.61
C PRO A 31 -33.87 -35.79 -0.19
N PRO A 32 -34.52 -34.84 0.51
CA PRO A 32 -33.85 -33.66 1.01
C PRO A 32 -32.69 -34.05 1.96
N PRO A 33 -31.62 -33.25 2.01
CA PRO A 33 -30.51 -33.51 2.92
C PRO A 33 -30.99 -33.49 4.38
N PRO A 34 -30.37 -34.28 5.26
CA PRO A 34 -30.68 -34.24 6.68
C PRO A 34 -30.39 -32.84 7.26
N PRO A 35 -31.15 -32.39 8.27
CA PRO A 35 -30.87 -31.13 8.93
C PRO A 35 -29.46 -31.13 9.54
N PRO A 36 -28.79 -29.97 9.62
CA PRO A 36 -27.48 -29.87 10.24
C PRO A 36 -27.54 -30.31 11.70
N PRO A 37 -26.46 -30.92 12.24
CA PRO A 37 -26.40 -31.28 13.64
C PRO A 37 -26.57 -30.03 14.52
N PRO A 38 -27.19 -30.15 15.71
CA PRO A 38 -27.27 -29.04 16.64
C PRO A 38 -25.85 -28.58 17.02
N PRO A 39 -25.66 -27.28 17.26
CA PRO A 39 -24.36 -26.77 17.71
C PRO A 39 -23.93 -27.48 19.01
N PRO A 40 -22.62 -27.71 19.21
CA PRO A 40 -22.12 -28.29 20.45
C PRO A 40 -22.57 -27.43 21.63
N ALA A 41 -23.05 -28.10 22.68
CA ALA A 41 -23.46 -27.43 23.91
C ALA A 41 -22.30 -26.58 24.44
N VAL A 42 -22.54 -25.26 24.57
CA VAL A 42 -21.58 -24.32 25.12
C VAL A 42 -21.28 -24.77 26.56
N PRO A 43 -20.02 -25.08 26.91
CA PRO A 43 -19.68 -25.41 28.29
C PRO A 43 -19.98 -24.19 29.17
N PRO A 44 -20.59 -24.38 30.36
CA PRO A 44 -20.88 -23.28 31.26
C PRO A 44 -19.58 -22.57 31.63
N TRP A 45 -19.58 -21.23 31.49
CA TRP A 45 -18.51 -20.36 31.94
C TRP A 45 -18.12 -20.71 33.39
N PRO A 46 -16.81 -20.80 33.70
CA PRO A 46 -16.38 -21.04 35.08
C PRO A 46 -16.87 -19.88 35.95
N ARG A 47 -17.81 -20.20 36.85
CA ARG A 47 -18.22 -19.30 37.92
C ARG A 47 -16.98 -18.97 38.74
N HIS A 48 -16.67 -17.67 38.86
CA HIS A 48 -15.65 -17.19 39.78
C HIS A 48 -15.91 -17.76 41.18
N ALA A 49 -15.00 -18.62 41.63
CA ALA A 49 -14.99 -19.11 42.99
C ALA A 49 -14.60 -17.95 43.90
N ALA A 50 -15.55 -17.54 44.74
CA ALA A 50 -15.31 -16.70 45.90
C ALA A 50 -14.47 -17.48 46.92
N LEU A 51 -13.45 -16.84 47.48
CA LEU A 51 -12.73 -17.23 48.69
C LEU A 51 -12.69 -16.01 49.63
N PRO A 52 -12.60 -16.23 50.95
CA PRO A 52 -13.50 -15.59 51.91
C PRO A 52 -12.88 -14.43 52.68
N HIS A 53 -13.80 -13.61 53.22
CA HIS A 53 -13.55 -12.53 54.17
C HIS A 53 -13.26 -13.05 55.59
N ASP A 54 -12.21 -12.51 56.19
CA ASP A 54 -12.00 -12.29 57.64
C ASP A 54 -11.12 -11.03 57.71
N GLY A 55 -11.28 -10.01 58.56
CA GLY A 55 -12.22 -9.68 59.61
C GLY A 55 -11.72 -8.35 60.24
N HIS A 56 -12.67 -7.49 60.62
CA HIS A 56 -12.58 -6.43 61.66
C HIS A 56 -11.81 -5.09 61.45
N ARG A 57 -12.65 -4.06 61.28
CA ARG A 57 -12.88 -2.88 62.18
C ARG A 57 -12.04 -1.61 61.99
N ALA A 58 -12.76 -0.54 61.61
CA ALA A 58 -12.38 0.88 61.56
C ALA A 58 -12.15 1.48 62.98
N PRO A 59 -11.62 2.73 63.17
CA PRO A 59 -12.34 3.95 62.74
C PRO A 59 -11.50 5.21 62.40
N ALA A 60 -12.24 6.18 61.85
CA ALA A 60 -12.17 7.65 62.01
C ALA A 60 -11.10 8.48 61.25
N ALA A 61 -11.62 9.44 60.48
CA ALA A 61 -10.91 10.57 59.89
C ALA A 61 -10.71 11.72 60.91
N PRO A 62 -9.78 12.66 60.63
CA PRO A 62 -10.07 14.06 60.92
C PRO A 62 -9.63 15.09 59.85
N HIS A 63 -10.57 16.02 59.61
CA HIS A 63 -10.49 17.48 59.42
C HIS A 63 -9.28 18.20 58.77
N ARG A 64 -9.64 19.07 57.82
CA ARG A 64 -8.90 20.23 57.31
C ARG A 64 -8.72 21.33 58.37
N GLY A 65 -7.50 21.85 58.50
CA GLY A 65 -7.18 23.12 59.18
C GLY A 65 -5.99 23.83 58.51
N LYS A 66 -6.10 25.15 58.30
CA LYS A 66 -5.07 26.08 57.79
C LYS A 66 -3.85 26.14 58.73
N PRO A 67 -2.62 26.42 58.24
CA PRO A 67 -1.48 26.70 59.10
C PRO A 67 -1.31 28.21 59.38
N PRO A 68 -0.89 28.58 60.60
CA PRO A 68 -0.04 29.76 60.80
C PRO A 68 1.21 29.37 61.63
N PRO A 69 2.03 30.34 62.07
CA PRO A 69 3.42 30.54 61.68
C PRO A 69 4.44 29.74 62.53
N GLY A 70 5.69 29.67 62.06
CA GLY A 70 6.83 29.16 62.86
C GLY A 70 7.07 29.98 64.14
N PRO A 71 7.98 29.58 65.07
CA PRO A 71 9.41 29.40 64.76
C PRO A 71 10.18 28.34 65.61
N ALA A 72 11.48 28.18 65.29
CA ALA A 72 12.64 27.91 66.18
C ALA A 72 12.62 26.66 67.12
N ARG A 73 13.71 25.97 67.47
CA ARG A 73 15.16 26.07 67.29
C ARG A 73 15.74 24.71 67.77
N GLY A 74 16.86 24.28 67.21
CA GLY A 74 17.70 23.20 67.74
C GLY A 74 18.87 23.00 66.79
N ALA A 75 20.02 23.57 67.14
CA ALA A 75 21.19 23.75 66.30
C ALA A 75 22.39 22.98 66.88
N GLU A 76 23.21 22.44 65.99
CA GLU A 76 24.69 22.35 66.08
C GLU A 76 25.14 22.32 64.60
N GLY A 77 25.77 23.36 64.06
CA GLY A 77 27.17 23.76 64.25
C GLY A 77 28.01 23.02 63.19
N THR A 78 28.55 23.60 62.11
CA THR A 78 29.45 24.77 61.96
C THR A 78 29.56 24.99 60.42
N GLY A 79 29.19 26.13 59.80
CA GLY A 79 30.00 27.34 59.52
C GLY A 79 30.95 27.15 58.32
N CYS A 80 31.03 27.94 57.23
CA CYS A 80 30.44 29.22 56.81
C CYS A 80 30.55 29.41 55.26
N ARG A 81 29.46 29.90 54.64
CA ARG A 81 29.26 30.97 53.59
C ARG A 81 30.28 31.18 52.45
N HIS A 82 29.94 31.63 51.24
CA HIS A 82 28.73 31.95 50.45
C HIS A 82 29.29 32.31 49.05
N SER A 83 28.62 31.96 47.95
CA SER A 83 28.00 32.96 47.06
C SER A 83 27.31 32.31 45.85
N THR A 84 26.25 32.97 45.45
CA THR A 84 25.29 32.71 44.38
C THR A 84 25.89 32.62 42.98
N ASP A 85 25.45 31.67 42.15
CA ASP A 85 24.83 32.00 40.85
C ASP A 85 24.31 30.75 40.12
N ARG A 86 23.18 30.88 39.42
CA ARG A 86 22.72 29.90 38.42
C ARG A 86 23.54 30.08 37.15
N PRO A 87 23.91 28.99 36.45
CA PRO A 87 23.83 29.09 34.98
C PRO A 87 23.29 27.85 34.25
N ARG A 88 22.91 28.17 33.01
CA ARG A 88 22.34 27.40 31.89
C ARG A 88 23.07 26.09 31.53
N PRO A 89 22.42 25.23 30.73
CA PRO A 89 23.04 24.04 30.15
C PRO A 89 24.17 24.39 29.15
N PRO A 90 25.14 23.48 28.95
CA PRO A 90 26.33 23.71 28.13
C PRO A 90 26.06 23.59 26.62
N PRO A 91 26.90 24.21 25.77
CA PRO A 91 26.91 23.94 24.32
C PRO A 91 27.63 22.62 24.01
N PRO A 92 27.38 21.99 22.84
CA PRO A 92 28.03 20.76 22.45
C PRO A 92 29.52 21.00 22.11
N VAL A 93 30.36 20.22 22.78
CA VAL A 93 31.81 20.10 22.56
C VAL A 93 32.06 19.33 21.27
N ARG A 94 32.88 19.92 20.41
CA ARG A 94 33.55 19.28 19.27
C ARG A 94 34.92 18.83 19.76
N ALA A 95 35.22 17.53 19.70
CA ALA A 95 36.56 16.96 19.87
C ALA A 95 36.58 15.62 19.11
N GLY A 96 37.60 15.24 18.35
CA GLY A 96 38.87 15.90 18.07
C GLY A 96 39.63 15.12 17.01
N ALA A 97 40.58 15.80 16.40
CA ALA A 97 41.82 15.21 15.88
C ALA A 97 42.94 16.15 16.34
N PRO A 98 44.09 15.61 16.77
CA PRO A 98 45.33 15.93 16.05
C PRO A 98 46.32 14.73 16.11
N HIS A 99 47.50 14.63 15.50
CA HIS A 99 48.54 15.49 14.90
C HIS A 99 49.39 14.49 14.04
N GLN A 100 50.15 14.78 12.97
CA GLN A 100 51.29 15.70 12.80
C GLN A 100 51.76 15.62 11.33
N ALA A 101 51.97 16.74 10.63
CA ALA A 101 53.28 17.30 10.17
C ALA A 101 53.81 16.72 8.82
N ARG A 102 54.42 17.43 7.85
CA ARG A 102 54.82 18.85 7.55
C ARG A 102 55.53 18.75 6.16
N GLN A 103 55.37 19.63 5.14
CA GLN A 103 56.23 20.80 4.79
C GLN A 103 55.85 21.29 3.36
N ARG A 104 55.36 22.53 3.16
CA ARG A 104 55.95 23.73 2.46
C ARG A 104 56.67 23.44 1.11
N ALA A 105 56.28 23.94 -0.08
CA ALA A 105 55.97 25.30 -0.62
C ALA A 105 57.14 25.94 -1.40
N LEU A 106 56.78 26.56 -2.56
CA LEU A 106 57.43 27.64 -3.35
C LEU A 106 58.16 27.29 -4.67
N SER A 107 57.57 27.70 -5.80
CA SER A 107 58.21 28.58 -6.81
C SER A 107 57.24 28.96 -7.96
N ARG A 108 57.16 30.26 -8.24
CA ARG A 108 56.79 30.95 -9.52
C ARG A 108 58.11 31.45 -10.15
N PRO A 109 58.22 32.06 -11.38
CA PRO A 109 57.25 32.55 -12.40
C PRO A 109 57.69 32.09 -13.86
N PRO A 110 57.48 32.76 -15.03
CA PRO A 110 56.67 33.93 -15.43
C PRO A 110 55.79 33.78 -16.72
N CYS A 111 55.08 34.87 -17.06
CA CYS A 111 54.17 35.09 -18.20
C CYS A 111 54.78 34.96 -19.61
N PRO A 112 53.91 34.90 -20.65
CA PRO A 112 53.97 35.97 -21.67
C PRO A 112 52.60 36.56 -22.09
N THR A 113 52.61 37.90 -22.19
CA THR A 113 51.98 38.81 -23.16
C THR A 113 50.69 38.43 -23.92
N GLY A 114 49.63 39.16 -23.57
CA GLY A 114 48.63 39.85 -24.42
C GLY A 114 48.29 39.39 -25.84
N ARG A 115 47.00 39.15 -26.08
CA ARG A 115 46.30 39.64 -27.29
C ARG A 115 44.81 39.89 -27.04
N SER A 116 44.39 41.08 -27.44
CA SER A 116 43.02 41.62 -27.39
C SER A 116 42.17 41.10 -28.55
N ARG A 117 40.92 40.68 -28.30
CA ARG A 117 39.68 41.26 -28.90
C ARG A 117 38.45 40.34 -28.84
N LYS A 118 37.33 41.01 -28.51
CA LYS A 118 35.94 40.86 -29.00
C LYS A 118 35.04 39.74 -28.45
N SER A 119 34.12 40.16 -27.58
CA SER A 119 32.73 39.68 -27.57
C SER A 119 32.02 39.92 -28.90
N PRO A 120 31.03 39.08 -29.21
CA PRO A 120 29.63 39.48 -29.27
C PRO A 120 28.79 38.57 -28.34
N GLY A 121 27.67 38.94 -27.72
CA GLY A 121 26.63 39.84 -28.19
C GLY A 121 25.36 39.04 -28.52
N ARG A 122 24.52 38.79 -27.50
CA ARG A 122 23.04 38.90 -27.52
C ARG A 122 22.22 37.98 -28.44
N GLY A 123 21.35 37.16 -27.82
CA GLY A 123 20.06 36.75 -28.39
C GLY A 123 19.75 35.25 -28.27
N GLY A 124 18.60 34.89 -27.67
CA GLY A 124 18.05 33.52 -27.74
C GLY A 124 17.63 32.88 -26.42
N GLY A 125 16.94 33.59 -25.52
CA GLY A 125 16.49 33.04 -24.23
C GLY A 125 15.04 32.53 -24.18
N ALA A 126 14.29 32.57 -25.29
CA ALA A 126 12.86 32.26 -25.28
C ALA A 126 12.49 30.91 -25.92
N GLU A 127 13.33 30.32 -26.77
CA GLU A 127 13.01 29.04 -27.43
C GLU A 127 13.37 27.80 -26.59
N ALA A 128 14.35 27.92 -25.69
CA ALA A 128 14.76 26.81 -24.83
C ALA A 128 13.68 26.41 -23.80
N MET A 129 12.84 27.35 -23.37
CA MET A 129 11.77 27.10 -22.38
C MET A 129 10.55 26.39 -22.98
N GLY A 130 10.24 26.64 -24.26
CA GLY A 130 9.13 25.97 -24.96
C GLY A 130 9.46 24.52 -25.28
N ALA A 131 10.69 24.25 -25.73
CA ALA A 131 11.16 22.89 -25.99
C ALA A 131 11.24 22.04 -24.71
N LEU A 132 11.65 22.64 -23.57
CA LEU A 132 11.73 21.94 -22.29
C LEU A 132 10.34 21.55 -21.74
N LEU A 133 9.31 22.38 -21.97
CA LEU A 133 7.93 22.07 -21.55
C LEU A 133 7.29 20.96 -22.39
N ILE A 134 7.62 20.90 -23.69
CA ILE A 134 7.15 19.85 -24.60
C ILE A 134 7.86 18.52 -24.30
N LEU A 135 9.16 18.55 -23.98
CA LEU A 135 9.91 17.38 -23.50
C LEU A 135 9.40 16.86 -22.15
N LEU A 136 8.90 17.72 -21.27
CA LEU A 136 8.29 17.32 -19.98
C LEU A 136 6.93 16.64 -20.16
N LEU A 137 6.17 17.00 -21.20
CA LEU A 137 4.88 16.37 -21.54
C LEU A 137 5.03 15.04 -22.30
N LEU A 138 6.19 14.79 -22.92
CA LEU A 138 6.51 13.54 -23.63
C LEU A 138 7.07 12.44 -22.71
N GLN A 139 7.27 12.72 -21.41
CA GLN A 139 7.64 11.71 -20.40
C GLN A 139 6.45 11.18 -19.61
N LEU A 140 5.27 11.09 -20.23
CA LEU A 140 4.26 10.15 -19.72
C LEU A 140 4.89 8.76 -19.81
N PRO A 141 5.20 8.08 -18.67
CA PRO A 141 5.59 6.70 -18.73
C PRO A 141 4.45 5.97 -19.43
N GLY A 142 4.76 5.38 -20.59
CA GLY A 142 3.85 4.42 -21.20
C GLY A 142 3.53 3.39 -20.14
N THR A 143 2.27 3.36 -19.71
CA THR A 143 1.79 2.46 -18.69
C THR A 143 1.72 1.05 -19.27
N THR A 144 2.86 0.39 -19.40
CA THR A 144 2.94 -1.07 -19.28
C THR A 144 2.96 -1.37 -17.78
N GLY A 145 1.83 -1.09 -17.11
CA GLY A 145 1.69 -1.27 -15.67
C GLY A 145 1.82 -2.76 -15.34
N GLY A 146 2.92 -3.14 -14.69
CA GLY A 146 3.23 -4.52 -14.32
C GLY A 146 4.50 -5.09 -14.95
N ALA A 147 5.06 -4.48 -16.01
CA ALA A 147 6.27 -5.01 -16.65
C ALA A 147 7.49 -5.00 -15.70
N GLY A 148 7.57 -4.01 -14.78
CA GLY A 148 8.66 -3.91 -13.82
C GLY A 148 8.61 -5.01 -12.75
N VAL A 149 7.41 -5.30 -12.23
CA VAL A 149 7.24 -6.31 -11.17
C VAL A 149 7.38 -7.75 -11.69
N CYS A 150 6.98 -8.02 -12.94
CA CYS A 150 7.16 -9.34 -13.55
C CYS A 150 8.62 -9.75 -13.70
N GLY A 151 9.53 -8.77 -13.84
CA GLY A 151 10.99 -9.01 -13.86
C GLY A 151 11.64 -9.12 -12.48
N SER A 152 10.88 -8.96 -11.38
CA SER A 152 11.45 -8.96 -10.02
C SER A 152 11.92 -10.35 -9.55
N CYS A 153 11.44 -11.41 -10.20
CA CYS A 153 11.91 -12.76 -9.95
C CYS A 153 12.17 -13.49 -11.26
N PRO A 154 13.40 -13.97 -11.51
CA PRO A 154 13.74 -14.66 -12.75
C PRO A 154 13.11 -16.06 -12.80
N GLY A 155 13.01 -16.58 -14.02
CA GLY A 155 12.55 -17.94 -14.29
C GLY A 155 11.10 -18.01 -14.74
N LEU A 156 10.63 -19.24 -14.91
CA LEU A 156 9.26 -19.56 -15.29
C LEU A 156 8.39 -19.71 -14.05
N MET A 157 7.09 -19.48 -14.22
CA MET A 157 6.08 -19.77 -13.21
C MET A 157 6.13 -21.24 -12.79
N ARG A 158 5.95 -21.51 -11.50
CA ARG A 158 5.97 -22.88 -10.96
C ARG A 158 4.60 -23.53 -11.13
N ASN A 159 4.54 -24.71 -11.73
CA ASN A 159 3.27 -25.40 -12.04
C ASN A 159 2.40 -25.68 -10.80
N ASP A 160 3.03 -25.85 -9.65
CA ASP A 160 2.39 -26.08 -8.36
C ASP A 160 1.95 -24.80 -7.66
N SER A 161 2.36 -23.62 -8.14
CA SER A 161 1.97 -22.33 -7.54
C SER A 161 0.49 -22.05 -7.71
N VAL A 162 -0.08 -21.31 -6.77
CA VAL A 162 -1.51 -20.96 -6.82
C VAL A 162 -1.83 -20.07 -8.02
N VAL A 163 -0.83 -19.32 -8.50
CA VAL A 163 -0.95 -18.46 -9.69
C VAL A 163 -0.98 -19.29 -10.97
N ALA A 164 -0.13 -20.32 -11.09
CA ALA A 164 -0.12 -21.21 -12.25
C ALA A 164 -1.45 -21.95 -12.40
N GLN A 165 -1.96 -22.51 -11.29
CA GLN A 165 -3.26 -23.19 -11.28
C GLN A 165 -4.39 -22.23 -11.66
N PHE A 166 -4.37 -21.01 -11.11
CA PHE A 166 -5.35 -19.99 -11.45
C PHE A 166 -5.30 -19.62 -12.94
N CYS A 167 -4.11 -19.40 -13.49
CA CYS A 167 -3.92 -19.03 -14.89
C CYS A 167 -4.39 -20.17 -15.82
N ALA A 168 -3.96 -21.40 -15.54
CA ALA A 168 -4.35 -22.57 -16.34
C ALA A 168 -5.87 -22.85 -16.30
N SER A 169 -6.56 -22.45 -15.22
CA SER A 169 -8.00 -22.68 -15.07
C SER A 169 -8.88 -21.74 -15.91
N ARG A 170 -8.32 -20.64 -16.45
CA ARG A 170 -9.10 -19.61 -17.14
C ARG A 170 -8.77 -19.56 -18.64
N PRO A 171 -9.78 -19.59 -19.51
CA PRO A 171 -9.55 -19.32 -20.93
C PRO A 171 -9.20 -17.85 -21.14
N GLY A 172 -8.35 -17.56 -22.13
CA GLY A 172 -7.99 -16.19 -22.50
C GLY A 172 -6.90 -15.54 -21.63
N THR A 173 -6.25 -16.32 -20.77
CA THR A 173 -5.07 -15.88 -20.03
C THR A 173 -3.79 -16.44 -20.60
N GLU A 174 -2.73 -15.63 -20.65
CA GLU A 174 -1.40 -16.07 -21.07
C GLU A 174 -0.39 -15.84 -19.93
N SER A 175 0.51 -16.81 -19.74
CA SER A 175 1.60 -16.69 -18.79
C SER A 175 2.86 -16.16 -19.49
N GLU A 176 3.37 -15.02 -19.04
CA GLU A 176 4.66 -14.48 -19.47
C GLU A 176 5.62 -14.45 -18.27
N GLY A 177 6.68 -15.27 -18.32
CA GLY A 177 7.59 -15.46 -17.19
C GLY A 177 6.86 -15.99 -15.95
N ARG A 178 6.75 -15.14 -14.92
CA ARG A 178 6.03 -15.42 -13.67
C ARG A 178 4.73 -14.64 -13.50
N CYS A 179 4.27 -14.00 -14.57
CA CYS A 179 3.04 -13.23 -14.58
C CYS A 179 1.96 -13.92 -15.39
N CYS A 180 0.72 -13.82 -14.92
CA CYS A 180 -0.48 -14.26 -15.63
C CYS A 180 -1.25 -13.03 -16.10
N TRP A 181 -1.45 -12.91 -17.41
CA TRP A 181 -2.09 -11.77 -18.06
C TRP A 181 -3.46 -12.14 -18.62
N ASP A 182 -4.40 -11.19 -18.61
CA ASP A 182 -5.67 -11.27 -19.32
C ASP A 182 -5.54 -10.68 -20.74
N GLN A 183 -5.64 -11.52 -21.77
CA GLN A 183 -5.62 -11.07 -23.16
C GLN A 183 -7.00 -10.68 -23.70
N GLY A 184 -8.06 -10.94 -22.94
CA GLY A 184 -9.43 -10.57 -23.31
C GLY A 184 -9.69 -9.06 -23.23
N VAL A 185 -8.77 -8.29 -22.62
CA VAL A 185 -8.90 -6.86 -22.36
C VAL A 185 -7.70 -6.10 -22.92
N ARG A 186 -7.94 -4.90 -23.47
CA ARG A 186 -6.88 -3.99 -23.92
C ARG A 186 -7.02 -2.64 -23.21
N PRO A 187 -5.95 -2.11 -22.57
CA PRO A 187 -4.64 -2.74 -22.38
C PRO A 187 -4.74 -4.03 -21.54
N GLU A 188 -3.78 -4.93 -21.73
CA GLU A 188 -3.70 -6.18 -20.99
C GLU A 188 -3.65 -5.92 -19.49
N ARG A 189 -4.27 -6.81 -18.72
CA ARG A 189 -4.39 -6.66 -17.26
C ARG A 189 -3.66 -7.81 -16.58
N LEU A 190 -2.82 -7.48 -15.60
CA LEU A 190 -2.17 -8.47 -14.75
C LEU A 190 -3.21 -9.12 -13.83
N LEU A 191 -3.38 -10.43 -13.93
CA LEU A 191 -4.30 -11.20 -13.09
C LEU A 191 -3.60 -11.93 -11.96
N GLY A 192 -2.35 -12.32 -12.15
CA GLY A 192 -1.60 -13.00 -11.11
C GLY A 192 -0.10 -12.84 -11.23
N LEU A 193 0.57 -12.90 -10.10
CA LEU A 193 2.01 -12.72 -10.00
C LEU A 193 2.60 -13.76 -9.03
N ASP A 194 3.47 -14.62 -9.58
CA ASP A 194 4.18 -15.66 -8.85
C ASP A 194 5.55 -15.14 -8.43
N LEU A 195 5.72 -14.89 -7.14
CA LEU A 195 7.02 -14.56 -6.53
C LEU A 195 7.47 -15.68 -5.58
N SER A 196 7.01 -16.91 -5.80
CA SER A 196 7.42 -18.05 -4.99
C SER A 196 8.87 -18.46 -5.28
N ASP A 197 9.60 -18.85 -4.23
CA ASP A 197 10.98 -19.33 -4.32
C ASP A 197 11.93 -18.35 -5.05
N CYS A 198 11.87 -17.09 -4.64
CA CYS A 198 12.64 -15.99 -5.23
C CYS A 198 13.74 -15.47 -4.29
N SER A 199 13.96 -16.14 -3.16
CA SER A 199 14.91 -15.72 -2.11
C SER A 199 14.68 -14.30 -1.60
N LEU A 200 13.42 -13.84 -1.59
CA LEU A 200 13.04 -12.48 -1.19
C LEU A 200 13.12 -12.31 0.33
N GLN A 201 13.97 -11.38 0.78
CA GLN A 201 14.00 -10.95 2.18
C GLN A 201 13.01 -9.80 2.46
N ASN A 202 12.63 -9.06 1.41
CA ASN A 202 11.65 -7.99 1.46
C ASN A 202 10.77 -8.07 0.20
N LEU A 203 9.57 -7.50 0.27
CA LEU A 203 8.71 -7.35 -0.90
C LEU A 203 9.39 -6.45 -1.96
N PRO A 204 9.18 -6.72 -3.27
CA PRO A 204 9.79 -5.92 -4.32
C PRO A 204 9.26 -4.47 -4.28
N PRO A 205 10.11 -3.45 -4.49
CA PRO A 205 9.69 -2.04 -4.45
C PRO A 205 8.55 -1.70 -5.43
N GLY A 206 8.50 -2.40 -6.57
CA GLY A 206 7.47 -2.24 -7.60
C GLY A 206 6.19 -3.04 -7.35
N LEU A 207 5.99 -3.66 -6.18
CA LEU A 207 4.84 -4.53 -5.93
C LEU A 207 3.49 -3.84 -6.19
N ALA A 208 3.39 -2.53 -5.93
CA ALA A 208 2.17 -1.75 -6.18
C ALA A 208 1.71 -1.77 -7.66
N GLU A 209 2.60 -2.03 -8.61
CA GLU A 209 2.26 -2.22 -10.03
C GLU A 209 1.33 -3.44 -10.24
N ALA A 210 1.38 -4.41 -9.33
CA ALA A 210 0.52 -5.60 -9.34
C ALA A 210 -0.81 -5.42 -8.59
N SER A 211 -1.20 -4.20 -8.21
CA SER A 211 -2.46 -3.93 -7.46
C SER A 211 -3.74 -4.44 -8.16
N SER A 212 -3.70 -4.68 -9.47
CA SER A 212 -4.81 -5.27 -10.23
C SER A 212 -4.87 -6.80 -10.19
N ALA A 213 -3.83 -7.45 -9.65
CA ALA A 213 -3.72 -8.89 -9.57
C ALA A 213 -4.76 -9.46 -8.59
N ALA A 214 -5.41 -10.54 -9.04
CA ALA A 214 -6.36 -11.31 -8.26
C ALA A 214 -5.69 -12.44 -7.47
N VAL A 215 -4.51 -12.91 -7.90
CA VAL A 215 -3.77 -13.99 -7.25
C VAL A 215 -2.31 -13.64 -7.07
N LEU A 216 -1.77 -13.85 -5.87
CA LEU A 216 -0.37 -13.59 -5.57
C LEU A 216 0.24 -14.72 -4.76
N ASP A 217 1.44 -15.15 -5.14
CA ASP A 217 2.19 -16.18 -4.42
C ASP A 217 3.52 -15.62 -3.92
N LEU A 218 3.70 -15.60 -2.59
CA LEU A 218 4.93 -15.17 -1.91
C LEU A 218 5.62 -16.34 -1.19
N THR A 219 5.16 -17.58 -1.39
CA THR A 219 5.63 -18.75 -0.65
C THR A 219 7.11 -19.05 -0.90
N GLU A 220 7.70 -19.86 -0.04
CA GLU A 220 9.11 -20.29 -0.20
C GLU A 220 10.12 -19.12 -0.24
N ASN A 221 9.79 -18.00 0.40
CA ASN A 221 10.73 -16.88 0.61
C ASN A 221 11.06 -16.71 2.10
N PRO A 222 12.27 -16.23 2.44
CA PRO A 222 12.67 -15.92 3.81
C PRO A 222 12.07 -14.60 4.32
N LEU A 223 10.79 -14.32 4.00
CA LEU A 223 10.08 -13.14 4.49
C LEU A 223 9.70 -13.32 5.95
N THR A 224 10.13 -12.40 6.80
CA THR A 224 9.86 -12.42 8.25
C THR A 224 8.74 -11.47 8.66
N THR A 225 8.47 -10.45 7.86
CA THR A 225 7.38 -9.49 8.09
C THR A 225 6.81 -8.99 6.75
N LEU A 226 5.57 -8.54 6.77
CA LEU A 226 4.95 -7.78 5.68
C LEU A 226 4.72 -6.34 6.19
N PRO A 227 5.37 -5.32 5.60
CA PRO A 227 5.18 -3.94 6.03
C PRO A 227 3.71 -3.50 5.96
N ASN A 228 3.28 -2.66 6.90
CA ASN A 228 1.93 -2.09 6.88
C ASN A 228 1.71 -1.31 5.57
N GLY A 229 0.58 -1.56 4.91
CA GLY A 229 0.25 -0.90 3.64
C GLY A 229 0.95 -1.50 2.41
N SER A 230 1.70 -2.62 2.53
CA SER A 230 2.33 -3.27 1.36
C SER A 230 1.35 -3.69 0.27
N PHE A 231 0.09 -3.89 0.65
CA PHE A 231 -1.01 -4.30 -0.23
C PHE A 231 -2.02 -3.16 -0.44
N LEU A 232 -1.59 -1.91 -0.30
CA LEU A 232 -2.42 -0.75 -0.64
C LEU A 232 -2.84 -0.83 -2.11
N GLY A 233 -4.13 -0.63 -2.39
CA GLY A 233 -4.70 -0.68 -3.73
C GLY A 233 -4.99 -2.09 -4.26
N PHE A 234 -4.58 -3.16 -3.57
CA PHE A 234 -4.91 -4.55 -3.92
C PHE A 234 -6.37 -4.87 -3.55
N THR A 235 -7.30 -4.22 -4.23
CA THR A 235 -8.74 -4.30 -3.97
C THR A 235 -9.41 -5.48 -4.67
N LEU A 236 -8.69 -6.13 -5.60
CA LEU A 236 -9.16 -7.28 -6.39
C LEU A 236 -8.50 -8.60 -5.96
N LEU A 237 -7.69 -8.58 -4.90
CA LEU A 237 -6.87 -9.72 -4.49
C LEU A 237 -7.74 -10.79 -3.85
N GLN A 238 -8.02 -11.86 -4.58
CA GLN A 238 -8.90 -12.94 -4.14
C GLN A 238 -8.13 -14.06 -3.42
N LEU A 239 -6.86 -14.28 -3.80
CA LEU A 239 -6.04 -15.36 -3.28
C LEU A 239 -4.61 -14.89 -3.05
N LEU A 240 -4.12 -15.06 -1.83
CA LEU A 240 -2.76 -14.72 -1.45
C LEU A 240 -2.14 -15.89 -0.68
N ALA A 241 -1.04 -16.43 -1.19
CA ALA A 241 -0.25 -17.42 -0.48
C ALA A 241 0.99 -16.75 0.14
N VAL A 242 1.19 -16.92 1.44
CA VAL A 242 2.34 -16.37 2.19
C VAL A 242 3.09 -17.48 2.93
N PRO A 243 4.37 -17.29 3.25
CA PRO A 243 5.11 -18.17 4.16
C PRO A 243 4.36 -18.37 5.49
N LEU A 244 4.35 -19.60 6.01
CA LEU A 244 3.59 -19.97 7.21
C LEU A 244 3.76 -19.04 8.44
N PRO A 245 4.96 -18.49 8.75
CA PRO A 245 5.13 -17.58 9.88
C PRO A 245 4.41 -16.22 9.70
N LEU A 246 4.05 -15.85 8.48
CA LEU A 246 3.43 -14.56 8.17
C LEU A 246 1.91 -14.65 8.24
N GLU A 247 1.30 -13.73 8.98
CA GLU A 247 -0.15 -13.56 8.99
C GLU A 247 -0.66 -12.95 7.68
N CYS A 248 -1.92 -13.25 7.36
CA CYS A 248 -2.59 -12.63 6.23
C CYS A 248 -2.65 -11.09 6.43
N PRO A 249 -2.40 -10.28 5.39
CA PRO A 249 -2.54 -8.83 5.48
C PRO A 249 -3.95 -8.43 5.91
N GLY A 250 -4.07 -7.48 6.85
CA GLY A 250 -5.34 -7.09 7.46
C GLY A 250 -5.89 -8.08 8.51
N GLY A 251 -5.15 -9.16 8.81
CA GLY A 251 -5.55 -10.21 9.74
C GLY A 251 -6.67 -11.12 9.21
N ASN A 252 -7.07 -12.12 9.99
CA ASN A 252 -8.03 -13.13 9.56
C ASN A 252 -9.41 -12.56 9.19
N SER A 253 -9.80 -11.44 9.79
CA SER A 253 -11.07 -10.77 9.51
C SER A 253 -11.12 -10.08 8.14
N ALA A 254 -9.96 -9.85 7.50
CA ALA A 254 -9.89 -9.29 6.16
C ALA A 254 -10.18 -10.32 5.06
N TRP A 255 -10.32 -11.59 5.42
CA TRP A 255 -10.46 -12.71 4.48
C TRP A 255 -11.69 -13.55 4.82
N GLU A 256 -12.25 -14.22 3.83
CA GLU A 256 -13.37 -15.14 3.96
C GLU A 256 -12.92 -16.42 4.64
N GLU A 257 -11.77 -16.92 4.18
CA GLU A 257 -11.17 -18.15 4.66
C GLU A 257 -9.63 -17.96 4.74
N VAL A 258 -9.05 -18.43 5.84
CA VAL A 258 -7.61 -18.52 6.02
C VAL A 258 -7.27 -19.95 6.38
N THR A 259 -6.55 -20.63 5.49
CA THR A 259 -6.13 -22.02 5.67
C THR A 259 -4.61 -22.12 5.72
N THR A 260 -4.12 -23.17 6.37
CA THR A 260 -2.70 -23.51 6.37
C THR A 260 -2.51 -24.76 5.51
N SER A 261 -1.65 -24.68 4.50
CA SER A 261 -1.34 -25.80 3.60
C SER A 261 0.17 -26.01 3.58
N GLY A 262 0.62 -27.12 4.17
CA GLY A 262 2.05 -27.42 4.29
C GLY A 262 2.83 -26.32 5.01
N SER A 263 3.81 -25.73 4.33
CA SER A 263 4.65 -24.61 4.80
C SER A 263 4.13 -23.23 4.40
N SER A 264 2.88 -23.13 3.97
CA SER A 264 2.25 -21.89 3.53
C SER A 264 0.94 -21.61 4.26
N ARG A 265 0.59 -20.33 4.32
CA ARG A 265 -0.73 -19.84 4.73
C ARG A 265 -1.42 -19.25 3.51
N LEU A 266 -2.65 -19.66 3.28
CA LEU A 266 -3.47 -19.25 2.16
C LEU A 266 -4.59 -18.35 2.68
N CYS A 267 -4.67 -17.15 2.13
CA CYS A 267 -5.67 -16.13 2.43
C CYS A 267 -6.61 -16.06 1.22
N GLN A 268 -7.88 -16.40 1.42
CA GLN A 268 -8.86 -16.51 0.34
C GLN A 268 -10.09 -15.65 0.62
N GLY A 269 -10.58 -14.98 -0.43
CA GLY A 269 -11.78 -14.16 -0.39
C GLY A 269 -11.60 -12.89 0.41
N GLN A 270 -10.89 -11.91 -0.15
CA GLN A 270 -10.78 -10.60 0.48
C GLN A 270 -12.18 -10.01 0.78
N ARG A 271 -12.44 -9.72 2.05
CA ARG A 271 -13.69 -9.11 2.50
C ARG A 271 -13.63 -7.61 2.29
N ASN A 272 -14.77 -7.02 1.92
CA ASN A 272 -14.90 -5.58 1.89
C ASN A 272 -14.98 -5.03 3.34
N SER A 273 -13.91 -4.39 3.79
CA SER A 273 -13.82 -3.80 5.12
C SER A 273 -14.83 -2.67 5.38
N CYS A 274 -15.41 -2.05 4.34
CA CYS A 274 -16.49 -1.07 4.49
C CYS A 274 -17.85 -1.69 4.85
N ASN A 275 -18.01 -3.02 4.71
CA ASN A 275 -19.28 -3.71 4.95
C ASN A 275 -19.38 -4.34 6.36
N SER A 276 -18.44 -4.04 7.27
CA SER A 276 -18.48 -4.56 8.63
C SER A 276 -19.60 -3.90 9.44
N SER A 277 -20.54 -4.71 9.92
CA SER A 277 -21.77 -4.30 10.60
C SER A 277 -21.61 -3.94 12.09
N GLY A 278 -20.39 -3.95 12.61
CA GLY A 278 -20.09 -3.71 14.03
C GLY A 278 -19.26 -2.45 14.20
N GLU A 279 -19.87 -1.43 14.81
CA GLU A 279 -19.31 -0.08 15.09
C GLU A 279 -19.20 0.84 13.87
N PRO A 280 -19.50 2.15 14.04
CA PRO A 280 -20.06 2.98 12.99
C PRO A 280 -19.10 3.03 11.81
N ALA A 281 -19.71 2.94 10.62
CA ALA A 281 -19.10 3.14 9.31
C ALA A 281 -17.80 3.94 9.45
N TRP A 282 -16.69 3.30 9.08
CA TRP A 282 -15.35 3.88 9.06
C TRP A 282 -15.42 5.41 8.93
N PRO A 283 -14.84 6.22 9.85
CA PRO A 283 -15.24 7.60 10.08
C PRO A 283 -14.77 8.51 8.94
N CYS A 284 -15.43 8.37 7.80
CA CYS A 284 -15.27 9.23 6.65
C CYS A 284 -15.91 10.57 6.97
N PRO A 285 -15.29 11.67 6.49
CA PRO A 285 -15.87 13.00 6.65
C PRO A 285 -17.22 13.08 5.96
N GLU A 286 -17.99 14.12 6.29
CA GLU A 286 -19.19 14.46 5.54
C GLU A 286 -18.88 14.58 4.04
N ASN A 287 -19.80 14.10 3.21
CA ASN A 287 -19.65 14.00 1.75
C ASN A 287 -18.56 13.03 1.26
N ALA A 288 -18.11 12.09 2.08
CA ALA A 288 -17.26 10.98 1.64
C ALA A 288 -17.94 9.64 1.88
N ALA A 289 -17.61 8.67 1.02
CA ALA A 289 -18.00 7.27 1.15
C ALA A 289 -16.76 6.40 1.44
N CYS A 290 -16.95 5.37 2.25
CA CYS A 290 -15.94 4.34 2.45
C CYS A 290 -15.74 3.54 1.16
N ALA A 291 -14.49 3.35 0.77
CA ALA A 291 -14.09 2.46 -0.29
C ALA A 291 -12.96 1.52 0.20
N PRO A 292 -12.90 0.27 -0.26
CA PRO A 292 -11.79 -0.61 0.06
C PRO A 292 -10.48 -0.09 -0.56
N ASP A 293 -9.35 -0.36 0.10
CA ASP A 293 -8.02 0.04 -0.38
C ASP A 293 -6.96 -1.07 -0.19
N GLY A 294 -7.41 -2.32 -0.14
CA GLY A 294 -6.56 -3.49 0.12
C GLY A 294 -7.08 -4.36 1.27
N PRO A 295 -6.42 -5.50 1.57
CA PRO A 295 -6.88 -6.41 2.62
C PRO A 295 -6.82 -5.74 4.00
N GLY A 296 -7.98 -5.53 4.61
CA GLY A 296 -8.10 -4.81 5.89
C GLY A 296 -7.82 -3.31 5.81
N LEU A 297 -7.73 -2.75 4.60
CA LEU A 297 -7.46 -1.34 4.35
C LEU A 297 -8.68 -0.69 3.69
N VAL A 298 -8.91 0.57 4.07
CA VAL A 298 -10.02 1.38 3.57
C VAL A 298 -9.56 2.81 3.35
N GLN A 299 -10.24 3.48 2.44
CA GLN A 299 -10.05 4.88 2.12
C GLN A 299 -11.40 5.60 2.05
N CYS A 300 -11.39 6.91 2.23
CA CYS A 300 -12.58 7.73 2.10
C CYS A 300 -12.49 8.51 0.79
N LEU A 301 -13.39 8.19 -0.14
CA LEU A 301 -13.49 8.88 -1.42
C LEU A 301 -14.60 9.92 -1.34
N CYS A 302 -14.33 11.13 -1.85
CA CYS A 302 -15.35 12.16 -1.90
C CYS A 302 -16.48 11.74 -2.85
N ASN A 303 -17.72 11.91 -2.42
CA ASN A 303 -18.88 11.80 -3.29
C ASN A 303 -18.84 12.96 -4.29
N SER A 304 -19.19 12.70 -5.55
CA SER A 304 -19.39 13.78 -6.52
C SER A 304 -20.52 14.70 -6.05
N PRO A 305 -20.39 16.05 -6.12
CA PRO A 305 -19.35 16.85 -6.78
C PRO A 305 -18.21 17.35 -5.86
N PHE A 306 -18.04 16.75 -4.67
CA PHE A 306 -17.09 17.22 -3.67
C PHE A 306 -15.66 16.76 -3.95
N HIS A 307 -14.69 17.59 -3.56
CA HIS A 307 -13.27 17.28 -3.70
C HIS A 307 -12.40 17.90 -2.58
N GLY A 308 -11.12 17.53 -2.59
CA GLY A 308 -10.11 17.95 -1.61
C GLY A 308 -10.01 17.03 -0.41
N TYR A 309 -8.98 17.23 0.41
CA TYR A 309 -8.62 16.34 1.53
C TYR A 309 -9.67 16.22 2.66
N LYS A 310 -10.75 17.01 2.61
CA LYS A 310 -11.90 16.95 3.54
C LYS A 310 -13.26 16.80 2.84
N CYS A 311 -13.29 16.71 1.50
CA CYS A 311 -14.54 16.66 0.73
C CYS A 311 -15.52 17.82 1.02
N LEU A 312 -15.01 19.03 1.31
CA LEU A 312 -15.82 20.21 1.61
C LEU A 312 -15.94 21.19 0.44
N ARG A 313 -15.19 20.98 -0.64
CA ARG A 313 -15.17 21.89 -1.79
C ARG A 313 -16.04 21.34 -2.90
N GLU A 314 -16.93 22.17 -3.41
CA GLU A 314 -17.77 21.88 -4.57
C GLU A 314 -17.33 22.71 -5.79
N GLY A 315 -17.56 22.20 -6.99
CA GLY A 315 -17.21 22.87 -8.24
C GLY A 315 -15.78 22.61 -8.71
N THR A 316 -15.33 23.34 -9.74
CA THR A 316 -13.99 23.20 -10.31
C THR A 316 -13.03 24.20 -9.70
N PHE A 317 -11.81 23.77 -9.36
CA PHE A 317 -10.75 24.69 -8.96
C PHE A 317 -10.42 25.67 -10.12
N PRO A 318 -10.47 27.01 -9.92
CA PRO A 318 -10.27 28.00 -10.98
C PRO A 318 -8.77 28.14 -11.30
N LEU A 319 -8.20 27.11 -11.94
CA LEU A 319 -6.78 26.97 -12.22
C LEU A 319 -6.20 28.20 -12.94
N LEU A 320 -6.91 28.72 -13.93
CA LEU A 320 -6.46 29.88 -14.72
C LEU A 320 -6.31 31.14 -13.86
N LEU A 321 -7.24 31.39 -12.93
CA LEU A 321 -7.18 32.55 -12.07
C LEU A 321 -6.03 32.42 -11.06
N PHE A 322 -5.89 31.23 -10.46
CA PHE A 322 -4.82 30.95 -9.50
C PHE A 322 -3.43 31.03 -10.15
N CYS A 323 -3.21 30.32 -11.26
CA CYS A 323 -1.95 30.35 -11.99
C CYS A 323 -1.67 31.70 -12.62
N GLY A 324 -2.70 32.42 -13.09
CA GLY A 324 -2.57 33.77 -13.64
C GLY A 324 -2.08 34.76 -12.59
N VAL A 325 -2.68 34.76 -11.40
CA VAL A 325 -2.27 35.65 -10.28
C VAL A 325 -0.86 35.29 -9.80
N LEU A 326 -0.56 34.01 -9.59
CA LEU A 326 0.79 33.56 -9.20
C LEU A 326 1.85 33.89 -10.25
N GLY A 327 1.54 33.71 -11.53
CA GLY A 327 2.42 34.06 -12.64
C GLY A 327 2.70 35.56 -12.70
N ALA A 328 1.64 36.38 -12.64
CA ALA A 328 1.76 37.83 -12.70
C ALA A 328 2.52 38.42 -11.50
N THR A 329 2.26 37.93 -10.29
CA THR A 329 2.96 38.37 -9.08
C THR A 329 4.43 37.97 -9.13
N THR A 330 4.74 36.73 -9.52
CA THR A 330 6.12 36.27 -9.71
C THR A 330 6.86 37.12 -10.74
N LEU A 331 6.27 37.33 -11.93
CA LEU A 331 6.87 38.17 -12.98
C LEU A 331 7.11 39.61 -12.50
N SER A 332 6.14 40.18 -11.78
CA SER A 332 6.26 41.54 -11.23
C SER A 332 7.40 41.62 -10.21
N LEU A 333 7.48 40.66 -9.28
CA LEU A 333 8.58 40.59 -8.31
C LEU A 333 9.93 40.39 -9.01
N SER A 334 10.02 39.51 -10.00
CA SER A 334 11.25 39.30 -10.78
C SER A 334 11.70 40.58 -11.50
N LEU A 335 10.77 41.32 -12.11
CA LEU A 335 11.06 42.60 -12.77
C LEU A 335 11.49 43.67 -11.77
N LEU A 336 10.85 43.73 -10.59
CA LEU A 336 11.23 44.66 -9.51
C LEU A 336 12.62 44.33 -8.94
N LEU A 337 12.89 43.06 -8.66
CA LEU A 337 14.20 42.60 -8.19
C LEU A 337 15.28 42.85 -9.25
N TRP A 338 15.00 42.56 -10.52
CA TRP A 338 15.90 42.88 -11.63
C TRP A 338 16.18 44.38 -11.72
N GLY A 339 15.14 45.21 -11.66
CA GLY A 339 15.26 46.67 -11.73
C GLY A 339 16.06 47.27 -10.56
N THR A 340 15.83 46.78 -9.35
CA THR A 340 16.50 47.27 -8.13
C THR A 340 17.95 46.77 -8.02
N GLN A 341 18.22 45.50 -8.32
CA GLN A 341 19.59 44.95 -8.32
C GLN A 341 20.46 45.57 -9.42
N ARG A 342 19.89 45.80 -10.63
CA ARG A 342 20.64 46.43 -11.73
C ARG A 342 20.95 47.91 -11.48
N ARG A 343 20.15 48.60 -10.66
CA ARG A 343 20.43 49.98 -10.20
C ARG A 343 21.59 50.01 -9.18
N LYS A 344 21.71 48.99 -8.32
CA LYS A 344 22.83 48.85 -7.37
C LYS A 344 24.18 48.54 -8.04
N ALA A 345 24.17 47.86 -9.19
CA ALA A 345 25.39 47.60 -9.99
C ALA A 345 25.90 48.81 -10.79
N LYS A 346 25.20 49.97 -10.75
CA LYS A 346 25.56 51.20 -11.48
C LYS A 346 25.96 52.38 -10.58
N ALA A 347 26.19 52.16 -9.29
CA ALA A 347 26.81 53.15 -8.41
C ALA A 347 28.34 52.91 -8.39
N PRO A 348 29.17 53.86 -8.87
CA PRO A 348 30.64 53.78 -8.79
C PRO A 348 31.17 53.95 -7.37
#